data_AF-A0A8H6W261-F1
#
_entry.id   AF-A0A8H6W261-F1
#
_cell.length_a   1.000
_cell.length_b   1.000
_cell.length_c   1.000
_cell.angle_alpha   90.00
_cell.angle_beta   90.00
_cell.angle_gamma   90.00
#
_symmetry.space_group_name_H-M   'P 1'
#
loop_
_entity.id
_entity.type
_entity.pdbx_description
1 polymer ?
#
loop_
_entity_poly.entity_id
_entity_poly.type
_entity_poly.pdbx_seq_one_letter_code
_entity_poly.pdbx_strand_id
1 'polypeptide(L)'
;MGSYIPADVLPNLHKYAYKGVDKSLTSKYILNPFWTWFVTLWPLSVAPNTITLSGLSIIFLNFATLLYNDPEYLTQSGGVSLPSWIYFSFAIGLFLYQSFDAIDGKQARRTGMAGPLGEMFDHGCDAMNTTLEAVLACHALNLGRSWWTVVSQVATLATFYLTTWEEYHTGQLYLGRFSGPVEGILMICAIFTISGIYGCALLLLLRATPC
;
A
#
# COMPACT_ATOMS: atom_id res chain seq x y z
N MET A 1 -10.92 -29.20 -9.33
CA MET A 1 -10.72 -28.18 -8.28
C MET A 1 -10.37 -28.93 -7.00
N GLY A 2 -9.18 -28.75 -6.42
CA GLY A 2 -8.82 -29.44 -5.16
C GLY A 2 -7.37 -29.90 -4.97
N SER A 3 -6.39 -29.51 -5.82
CA SER A 3 -5.01 -30.00 -5.64
C SER A 3 -4.25 -29.39 -4.46
N TYR A 4 -4.74 -28.27 -3.90
CA TYR A 4 -4.01 -27.49 -2.88
C TYR A 4 -4.71 -27.41 -1.52
N ILE A 5 -6.03 -27.68 -1.46
CA ILE A 5 -6.81 -27.68 -0.22
C ILE A 5 -7.46 -29.06 -0.09
N PRO A 6 -7.06 -29.86 0.92
CA PRO A 6 -7.66 -31.17 1.17
C PRO A 6 -9.19 -31.10 1.30
N ALA A 7 -9.89 -32.10 0.77
CA ALA A 7 -11.37 -32.13 0.73
C ALA A 7 -12.01 -32.08 2.13
N ASP A 8 -11.32 -32.60 3.13
CA ASP A 8 -11.72 -32.63 4.53
C ASP A 8 -11.63 -31.27 5.23
N VAL A 9 -10.76 -30.36 4.77
CA VAL A 9 -10.60 -29.02 5.37
C VAL A 9 -11.41 -27.93 4.66
N LEU A 10 -11.89 -28.19 3.43
CA LEU A 10 -12.74 -27.29 2.65
C LEU A 10 -13.95 -26.72 3.44
N PRO A 11 -14.70 -27.52 4.24
CA PRO A 11 -15.80 -27.00 5.04
C PRO A 11 -15.37 -25.95 6.09
N ASN A 12 -14.10 -25.92 6.49
CA ASN A 12 -13.60 -24.94 7.45
C ASN A 12 -13.43 -23.54 6.83
N LEU A 13 -13.34 -23.41 5.49
CA LEU A 13 -13.29 -22.10 4.82
C LEU A 13 -14.57 -21.29 5.08
N HIS A 14 -15.72 -21.94 5.18
CA HIS A 14 -16.99 -21.27 5.52
C HIS A 14 -17.07 -20.84 6.99
N LYS A 15 -16.22 -21.39 7.86
CA LYS A 15 -16.12 -20.99 9.27
C LYS A 15 -15.13 -19.86 9.49
N TYR A 16 -14.36 -19.51 8.47
CA TYR A 16 -13.35 -18.47 8.56
C TYR A 16 -14.01 -17.11 8.83
N ALA A 17 -13.49 -16.40 9.82
CA ALA A 17 -13.92 -15.07 10.16
C ALA A 17 -12.68 -14.22 10.47
N TYR A 18 -12.50 -13.17 9.67
CA TYR A 18 -11.42 -12.21 9.86
C TYR A 18 -11.46 -11.61 11.27
N LYS A 19 -10.29 -11.54 11.92
CA LYS A 19 -10.11 -10.92 13.23
C LYS A 19 -8.94 -9.95 13.15
N GLY A 20 -9.24 -8.68 12.96
CA GLY A 20 -8.25 -7.60 13.03
C GLY A 20 -8.46 -6.74 14.28
N VAL A 21 -7.38 -6.34 14.94
CA VAL A 21 -7.39 -5.23 15.91
C VAL A 21 -6.49 -4.12 15.39
N ASP A 22 -7.14 -3.01 15.06
CA ASP A 22 -6.47 -1.78 14.69
C ASP A 22 -6.50 -0.77 15.85
N LYS A 23 -5.31 -0.44 16.37
CA LYS A 23 -5.13 0.55 17.44
C LYS A 23 -4.60 1.89 16.91
N SER A 24 -4.47 2.08 15.60
CA SER A 24 -4.03 3.34 15.01
C SER A 24 -4.99 4.47 15.38
N LEU A 25 -4.44 5.53 15.96
CA LEU A 25 -5.20 6.73 16.31
C LEU A 25 -5.67 7.46 15.04
N THR A 26 -4.80 7.49 14.02
CA THR A 26 -5.08 8.12 12.73
C THR A 26 -6.21 7.40 12.00
N SER A 27 -6.10 6.07 11.91
CA SER A 27 -7.17 5.22 11.37
C SER A 27 -8.46 5.46 12.11
N LYS A 28 -8.45 5.38 13.44
CA LYS A 28 -9.68 5.45 14.26
C LYS A 28 -10.37 6.81 14.17
N TYR A 29 -9.64 7.91 14.32
CA TYR A 29 -10.23 9.23 14.52
C TYR A 29 -10.28 10.10 13.25
N ILE A 30 -9.45 9.82 12.25
CA ILE A 30 -9.35 10.65 11.04
C ILE A 30 -9.87 9.89 9.83
N LEU A 31 -9.28 8.73 9.51
CA LEU A 31 -9.56 8.06 8.25
C LEU A 31 -10.82 7.18 8.27
N ASN A 32 -11.15 6.53 9.38
CA ASN A 32 -12.36 5.70 9.46
C ASN A 32 -13.65 6.50 9.22
N PRO A 33 -13.85 7.71 9.78
CA PRO A 33 -14.99 8.56 9.42
C PRO A 33 -15.04 8.83 7.92
N PHE A 34 -13.90 9.18 7.32
CA PHE A 34 -13.78 9.39 5.87
C PHE A 34 -14.13 8.12 5.09
N TRP A 35 -13.53 6.96 5.37
CA TRP A 35 -13.79 5.69 4.69
C TRP A 35 -15.23 5.20 4.86
N THR A 36 -15.84 5.46 6.02
CA THR A 36 -17.24 5.09 6.28
C THR A 36 -18.20 5.91 5.44
N TRP A 37 -17.91 7.20 5.23
CA TRP A 37 -18.62 7.99 4.23
C TRP A 37 -18.27 7.54 2.81
N PHE A 38 -16.99 7.34 2.52
CA PHE A 38 -16.49 7.10 1.16
C PHE A 38 -17.03 5.82 0.55
N VAL A 39 -17.16 4.74 1.35
CA VAL A 39 -17.77 3.49 0.88
C VAL A 39 -19.21 3.71 0.39
N THR A 40 -19.97 4.67 0.96
CA THR A 40 -21.36 4.92 0.56
C THR A 40 -21.51 5.41 -0.88
N LEU A 41 -20.44 5.97 -1.47
CA LEU A 41 -20.39 6.41 -2.86
C LEU A 41 -20.34 5.23 -3.84
N TRP A 42 -19.93 4.04 -3.38
CA TRP A 42 -19.84 2.84 -4.20
C TRP A 42 -21.19 2.11 -4.29
N PRO A 43 -21.69 1.82 -5.51
CA PRO A 43 -22.91 1.04 -5.71
C PRO A 43 -22.79 -0.37 -5.12
N LEU A 44 -23.90 -0.92 -4.64
CA LEU A 44 -23.95 -2.30 -4.12
C LEU A 44 -23.69 -3.37 -5.19
N SER A 45 -23.77 -3.00 -6.48
CA SER A 45 -23.42 -3.88 -7.60
C SER A 45 -21.91 -4.05 -7.79
N VAL A 46 -21.08 -3.23 -7.14
CA VAL A 46 -19.61 -3.35 -7.24
C VAL A 46 -19.11 -4.33 -6.18
N ALA A 47 -18.38 -5.34 -6.65
CA ALA A 47 -17.72 -6.32 -5.78
C ALA A 47 -16.54 -5.68 -5.01
N PRO A 48 -16.32 -6.04 -3.74
CA PRO A 48 -15.21 -5.54 -2.92
C PRO A 48 -13.85 -5.64 -3.62
N ASN A 49 -13.50 -6.81 -4.13
CA ASN A 49 -12.22 -7.05 -4.80
C ASN A 49 -12.02 -6.18 -6.06
N THR A 50 -13.10 -5.71 -6.69
CA THR A 50 -12.99 -4.75 -7.81
C THR A 50 -12.51 -3.39 -7.32
N ILE A 51 -12.88 -2.98 -6.10
CA ILE A 51 -12.42 -1.74 -5.47
C ILE A 51 -10.91 -1.83 -5.23
N THR A 52 -10.45 -2.90 -4.57
CA THR A 52 -9.02 -3.15 -4.30
C THR A 52 -8.21 -3.22 -5.59
N LEU A 53 -8.69 -3.97 -6.60
CA LEU A 53 -8.03 -4.08 -7.90
C LEU A 53 -7.96 -2.74 -8.65
N SER A 54 -8.99 -1.90 -8.52
CA SER A 54 -8.98 -0.55 -9.10
C SER A 54 -7.89 0.31 -8.46
N GLY A 55 -7.68 0.14 -7.15
CA GLY A 55 -6.59 0.79 -6.42
C GLY A 55 -5.25 0.33 -6.96
N LEU A 56 -5.03 -0.99 -7.00
CA LEU A 56 -3.78 -1.56 -7.50
C LEU A 56 -3.49 -1.15 -8.96
N SER A 57 -4.52 -1.02 -9.78
CA SER A 57 -4.39 -0.55 -11.16
C SER A 57 -3.82 0.88 -11.25
N ILE A 58 -4.21 1.77 -10.32
CA ILE A 58 -3.64 3.13 -10.24
C ILE A 58 -2.13 3.07 -9.91
N ILE A 59 -1.73 2.14 -9.02
CA ILE A 59 -0.33 1.94 -8.65
C ILE A 59 0.48 1.41 -9.82
N PHE A 60 -0.05 0.46 -10.60
CA PHE A 60 0.58 0.02 -11.85
C PHE A 60 0.75 1.16 -12.85
N LEU A 61 -0.22 2.06 -12.97
CA LEU A 61 -0.10 3.25 -13.83
C LEU A 61 1.01 4.18 -13.33
N ASN A 62 1.07 4.46 -12.03
CA ASN A 62 2.14 5.26 -11.44
C ASN A 62 3.52 4.63 -11.68
N PHE A 63 3.65 3.33 -11.44
CA PHE A 63 4.88 2.59 -11.74
C PHE A 63 5.26 2.64 -13.23
N ALA A 64 4.29 2.51 -14.14
CA ALA A 64 4.53 2.67 -15.57
C ALA A 64 5.00 4.08 -15.93
N THR A 65 4.46 5.13 -15.29
CA THR A 65 4.94 6.50 -15.51
C THR A 65 6.38 6.67 -15.03
N LEU A 66 6.78 6.04 -13.93
CA LEU A 66 8.19 6.02 -13.51
C LEU A 66 9.05 5.36 -14.59
N LEU A 67 8.71 4.15 -15.02
CA LEU A 67 9.50 3.42 -16.02
C LEU A 67 9.60 4.16 -17.36
N TYR A 68 8.55 4.91 -17.73
CA TYR A 68 8.57 5.71 -18.95
C TYR A 68 9.52 6.92 -18.85
N ASN A 69 9.56 7.59 -17.69
CA ASN A 69 10.33 8.83 -17.52
C ASN A 69 11.78 8.59 -17.02
N ASP A 70 12.02 7.50 -16.31
CA ASP A 70 13.34 7.10 -15.81
C ASP A 70 13.51 5.57 -15.92
N PRO A 71 13.60 5.02 -17.16
CA PRO A 71 13.69 3.58 -17.40
C PRO A 71 14.96 2.97 -16.79
N GLU A 72 16.00 3.79 -16.64
CA GLU A 72 17.23 3.39 -16.00
C GLU A 72 17.20 3.53 -14.48
N TYR A 73 16.19 4.15 -13.90
CA TYR A 73 16.08 4.34 -12.44
C TYR A 73 17.30 5.09 -11.85
N LEU A 74 17.75 6.13 -12.57
CA LEU A 74 18.92 6.93 -12.24
C LEU A 74 18.63 7.98 -11.16
N THR A 75 17.38 8.41 -11.02
CA THR A 75 16.95 9.51 -10.14
C THR A 75 17.68 10.83 -10.43
N GLN A 76 17.41 11.85 -9.62
CA GLN A 76 18.03 13.16 -9.77
C GLN A 76 19.55 13.10 -9.53
N SER A 77 20.03 12.19 -8.68
CA SER A 77 21.46 11.94 -8.46
C SER A 77 22.20 11.47 -9.72
N GLY A 78 21.53 10.72 -10.60
CA GLY A 78 22.06 10.30 -11.90
C GLY A 78 21.68 11.23 -13.04
N GLY A 79 21.16 12.43 -12.75
CA GLY A 79 20.84 13.46 -13.75
C GLY A 79 19.44 13.39 -14.34
N VAL A 80 18.55 12.54 -13.83
CA VAL A 80 17.16 12.40 -14.31
C VAL A 80 16.18 13.06 -13.35
N SER A 81 15.43 14.05 -13.83
CA SER A 81 14.39 14.72 -13.05
C SER A 81 13.02 14.46 -13.67
N LEU A 82 12.10 13.91 -12.89
CA LEU A 82 10.73 13.68 -13.33
C LEU A 82 9.94 15.00 -13.25
N PRO A 83 8.98 15.24 -14.18
CA PRO A 83 8.00 16.30 -14.02
C PRO A 83 7.27 16.22 -12.67
N SER A 84 7.12 17.35 -11.98
CA SER A 84 6.51 17.45 -10.64
C SER A 84 5.15 16.74 -10.50
N TRP A 85 4.33 16.78 -11.54
CA TRP A 85 3.00 16.16 -11.52
C TRP A 85 3.05 14.64 -11.30
N ILE A 86 4.14 13.98 -11.66
CA ILE A 86 4.32 12.53 -11.47
C ILE A 86 4.40 12.20 -9.97
N TYR A 87 5.17 12.98 -9.19
CA TYR A 87 5.21 12.76 -7.74
C TYR A 87 3.86 13.09 -7.08
N PHE A 88 3.15 14.11 -7.56
CA PHE A 88 1.78 14.34 -7.09
C PHE A 88 0.83 13.20 -7.45
N SER A 89 0.98 12.57 -8.62
CA SER A 89 0.19 11.39 -8.99
C SER A 89 0.54 10.18 -8.12
N PHE A 90 1.79 10.04 -7.67
CA PHE A 90 2.19 9.02 -6.70
C PHE A 90 1.50 9.24 -5.35
N ALA A 91 1.51 10.47 -4.83
CA ALA A 91 0.83 10.82 -3.58
C ALA A 91 -0.68 10.53 -3.64
N ILE A 92 -1.34 10.98 -4.72
CA ILE A 92 -2.78 10.77 -4.92
C ILE A 92 -3.08 9.28 -5.10
N GLY A 93 -2.29 8.59 -5.93
CA GLY A 93 -2.49 7.18 -6.22
C GLY A 93 -2.34 6.29 -4.99
N LEU A 94 -1.32 6.53 -4.17
CA LEU A 94 -1.12 5.79 -2.93
C LEU A 94 -2.22 6.06 -1.91
N PHE A 95 -2.65 7.32 -1.76
CA PHE A 95 -3.76 7.65 -0.88
C PHE A 95 -5.08 7.00 -1.35
N LEU A 96 -5.33 6.98 -2.65
CA LEU A 96 -6.49 6.29 -3.23
C LEU A 96 -6.41 4.78 -3.04
N TYR A 97 -5.23 4.17 -3.25
CA TYR A 97 -5.03 2.74 -2.99
C TYR A 97 -5.39 2.38 -1.55
N GLN A 98 -4.80 3.07 -0.56
CA GLN A 98 -5.12 2.86 0.86
C GLN A 98 -6.61 3.05 1.14
N SER A 99 -7.23 4.04 0.50
CA SER A 99 -8.65 4.32 0.71
C SER A 99 -9.54 3.24 0.10
N PHE A 100 -9.11 2.62 -1.00
CA PHE A 100 -9.83 1.54 -1.68
C PHE A 100 -9.69 0.22 -0.94
N ASP A 101 -8.48 -0.11 -0.50
CA ASP A 101 -8.18 -1.18 0.45
C ASP A 101 -9.08 -1.07 1.69
N ALA A 102 -9.02 0.04 2.42
CA ALA A 102 -9.79 0.20 3.66
C ALA A 102 -11.32 0.13 3.50
N ILE A 103 -11.87 0.47 2.34
CA ILE A 103 -13.32 0.40 2.08
C ILE A 103 -13.76 -0.94 1.50
N ASP A 104 -12.87 -1.79 1.00
CA ASP A 104 -13.24 -3.06 0.38
C ASP A 104 -13.95 -3.97 1.41
N GLY A 105 -13.45 -4.05 2.64
CA GLY A 105 -14.03 -4.83 3.71
C GLY A 105 -15.31 -4.19 4.22
N LYS A 106 -15.42 -2.86 4.16
CA LYS A 106 -16.67 -2.15 4.45
C LYS A 106 -17.72 -2.48 3.40
N GLN A 107 -17.34 -2.54 2.12
CA GLN A 107 -18.19 -2.95 1.03
C GLN A 107 -18.58 -4.42 1.18
N ALA A 108 -17.65 -5.30 1.52
CA ALA A 108 -17.89 -6.73 1.71
C ALA A 108 -18.93 -7.00 2.80
N ARG A 109 -18.91 -6.21 3.89
CA ARG A 109 -19.96 -6.24 4.92
C ARG A 109 -21.31 -5.73 4.40
N ARG A 110 -21.33 -4.66 3.59
CA ARG A 110 -22.57 -4.12 2.99
C ARG A 110 -23.22 -5.08 2.01
N THR A 111 -22.43 -5.87 1.29
CA THR A 111 -22.90 -6.76 0.23
C THR A 111 -22.99 -8.23 0.65
N GLY A 112 -22.63 -8.58 1.89
CA GLY A 112 -22.58 -9.96 2.36
C GLY A 112 -21.50 -10.82 1.70
N MET A 113 -20.44 -10.21 1.17
CA MET A 113 -19.34 -10.86 0.46
C MET A 113 -18.06 -11.01 1.30
N ALA A 114 -18.13 -10.81 2.62
CA ALA A 114 -16.99 -11.02 3.50
C ALA A 114 -16.61 -12.51 3.56
N GLY A 115 -15.32 -12.83 3.38
CA GLY A 115 -14.83 -14.20 3.41
C GLY A 115 -13.34 -14.32 3.14
N PRO A 116 -12.76 -15.53 3.33
CA PRO A 116 -11.32 -15.76 3.25
C PRO A 116 -10.73 -15.46 1.86
N LEU A 117 -11.52 -15.63 0.79
CA LEU A 117 -11.08 -15.32 -0.57
C LEU A 117 -10.89 -13.82 -0.79
N GLY A 118 -11.78 -13.00 -0.23
CA GLY A 118 -11.69 -11.54 -0.32
C GLY A 118 -10.43 -11.04 0.37
N GLU A 119 -10.20 -11.51 1.59
CA GLU A 119 -9.01 -11.17 2.37
C GLU A 119 -7.71 -11.65 1.73
N MET A 120 -7.67 -12.88 1.21
CA MET A 120 -6.49 -13.37 0.48
C MET A 120 -6.19 -12.50 -0.76
N PHE A 121 -7.23 -12.06 -1.46
CA PHE A 121 -7.07 -11.17 -2.61
C PHE A 121 -6.55 -9.78 -2.19
N ASP A 122 -7.08 -9.25 -1.10
CA ASP A 122 -6.71 -7.97 -0.52
C ASP A 122 -5.23 -7.95 -0.08
N HIS A 123 -4.82 -8.90 0.77
CA HIS A 123 -3.44 -9.05 1.21
C HIS A 123 -2.49 -9.32 0.02
N GLY A 124 -2.95 -10.02 -1.02
CA GLY A 124 -2.18 -10.21 -2.25
C GLY A 124 -1.96 -8.90 -3.01
N CYS A 125 -2.97 -8.04 -3.10
CA CYS A 125 -2.83 -6.69 -3.64
C CYS A 125 -1.88 -5.85 -2.81
N ASP A 126 -1.98 -5.93 -1.48
CA ASP A 126 -1.11 -5.20 -0.57
C ASP A 126 0.35 -5.59 -0.71
N ALA A 127 0.66 -6.88 -0.88
CA ALA A 127 2.02 -7.32 -1.13
C ALA A 127 2.59 -6.73 -2.44
N MET A 128 1.78 -6.68 -3.50
CA MET A 128 2.17 -6.09 -4.78
C MET A 128 2.35 -4.57 -4.67
N ASN A 129 1.39 -3.86 -4.08
CA ASN A 129 1.46 -2.43 -3.83
C ASN A 129 2.68 -2.08 -2.96
N THR A 130 2.89 -2.81 -1.86
CA THR A 130 4.06 -2.66 -0.99
C THR A 130 5.37 -2.78 -1.76
N THR A 131 5.43 -3.71 -2.74
CA THR A 131 6.60 -3.88 -3.58
C THR A 131 6.82 -2.67 -4.49
N LEU A 132 5.79 -2.25 -5.23
CA LEU A 132 5.89 -1.15 -6.20
C LEU A 132 6.12 0.19 -5.50
N GLU A 133 5.47 0.43 -4.37
CA GLU A 133 5.59 1.69 -3.64
C GLU A 133 6.90 1.83 -2.88
N ALA A 134 7.54 0.73 -2.49
CA ALA A 134 8.91 0.80 -2.03
C ALA A 134 9.83 1.33 -3.14
N VAL A 135 9.62 0.92 -4.39
CA VAL A 135 10.38 1.46 -5.54
C VAL A 135 10.04 2.93 -5.78
N LEU A 136 8.75 3.31 -5.86
CA LEU A 136 8.39 4.71 -6.06
C LEU A 136 8.91 5.62 -4.94
N ALA A 137 8.79 5.20 -3.68
CA ALA A 137 9.29 5.94 -2.53
C ALA A 137 10.81 6.08 -2.55
N CYS A 138 11.55 5.02 -2.92
CA CYS A 138 13.01 5.08 -3.05
C CYS A 138 13.43 6.03 -4.17
N HIS A 139 12.67 6.11 -5.27
CA HIS A 139 12.88 7.12 -6.32
C HIS A 139 12.69 8.53 -5.78
N ALA A 140 11.57 8.76 -5.09
CA ALA A 140 11.22 10.04 -4.48
C ALA A 140 12.24 10.53 -3.43
N LEU A 141 12.90 9.58 -2.76
CA LEU A 141 14.00 9.80 -1.82
C LEU A 141 15.38 9.88 -2.49
N ASN A 142 15.44 9.83 -3.83
CA ASN A 142 16.69 9.92 -4.59
C ASN A 142 17.70 8.80 -4.26
N LEU A 143 17.21 7.60 -3.93
CA LEU A 143 18.05 6.44 -3.60
C LEU A 143 18.52 5.69 -4.86
N GLY A 144 17.73 5.70 -5.94
CA GLY A 144 18.07 5.14 -7.24
C GLY A 144 18.66 3.72 -7.18
N ARG A 145 19.64 3.43 -8.02
CA ARG A 145 20.39 2.17 -8.01
C ARG A 145 21.39 2.10 -6.83
N SER A 146 20.90 1.99 -5.60
CA SER A 146 21.74 1.85 -4.41
C SER A 146 21.33 0.68 -3.52
N TRP A 147 22.25 0.28 -2.64
CA TRP A 147 21.96 -0.69 -1.59
C TRP A 147 20.85 -0.22 -0.64
N TRP A 148 20.64 1.10 -0.50
CA TRP A 148 19.53 1.62 0.30
C TRP A 148 18.18 1.27 -0.32
N THR A 149 18.04 1.30 -1.64
CA THR A 149 16.82 0.83 -2.31
C THR A 149 16.56 -0.66 -2.04
N VAL A 150 17.61 -1.49 -2.11
CA VAL A 150 17.49 -2.94 -1.82
C VAL A 150 17.11 -3.18 -0.36
N VAL A 151 17.77 -2.49 0.57
CA VAL A 151 17.49 -2.60 2.00
C VAL A 151 16.08 -2.12 2.31
N SER A 152 15.63 -1.01 1.75
CA SER A 152 14.25 -0.52 1.89
C SER A 152 13.24 -1.53 1.37
N GLN A 153 13.49 -2.13 0.20
CA GLN A 153 12.62 -3.16 -0.36
C GLN A 153 12.49 -4.38 0.56
N VAL A 154 13.63 -4.90 1.05
CA VAL A 154 13.66 -6.05 1.95
C VAL A 154 13.02 -5.71 3.29
N ALA A 155 13.32 -4.54 3.87
CA ALA A 155 12.76 -4.12 5.14
C ALA A 155 11.23 -3.98 5.09
N THR A 156 10.70 -3.31 4.05
CA THR A 156 9.26 -3.13 3.90
C THR A 156 8.54 -4.47 3.71
N LEU A 157 9.08 -5.35 2.85
CA LEU A 157 8.49 -6.68 2.65
C LEU A 157 8.65 -7.58 3.87
N ALA A 158 9.74 -7.47 4.62
CA ALA A 158 9.93 -8.20 5.87
C ALA A 158 8.91 -7.77 6.91
N THR A 159 8.62 -6.47 7.05
CA THR A 159 7.57 -5.98 7.95
C THR A 159 6.21 -6.56 7.57
N PHE A 160 5.83 -6.49 6.29
CA PHE A 160 4.57 -7.07 5.80
C PHE A 160 4.50 -8.58 6.04
N TYR A 161 5.56 -9.32 5.71
CA TYR A 161 5.61 -10.76 5.91
C TYR A 161 5.51 -11.14 7.39
N LEU A 162 6.25 -10.45 8.27
CA LEU A 162 6.27 -10.75 9.70
C LEU A 162 4.91 -10.49 10.35
N THR A 163 4.17 -9.45 9.94
CA THR A 163 2.81 -9.21 10.44
C THR A 163 1.83 -10.29 9.97
N THR A 164 1.91 -10.72 8.71
CA THR A 164 1.08 -11.81 8.18
C THR A 164 1.45 -13.15 8.81
N TRP A 165 2.74 -13.36 9.11
CA TRP A 165 3.22 -14.54 9.82
C TRP A 165 2.70 -14.57 11.27
N GLU A 166 2.69 -13.43 11.97
CA GLU A 166 2.08 -13.30 13.29
C GLU A 166 0.59 -13.61 13.23
N GLU A 167 -0.14 -13.05 12.26
CA GLU A 167 -1.56 -13.33 12.03
C GLU A 167 -1.80 -14.82 11.81
N TYR A 168 -0.99 -15.49 10.98
CA TYR A 168 -1.12 -16.92 10.73
C TYR A 168 -1.00 -17.77 12.01
N HIS A 169 -0.11 -17.39 12.94
CA HIS A 169 0.10 -18.13 14.18
C HIS A 169 -0.88 -17.76 15.30
N THR A 170 -1.34 -16.51 15.35
CA THR A 170 -2.22 -15.99 16.41
C THR A 170 -3.70 -16.05 16.03
N GLY A 171 -4.01 -16.16 14.74
CA GLY A 171 -5.35 -16.05 14.18
C GLY A 171 -5.93 -14.62 14.26
N GLN A 172 -5.07 -13.60 14.41
CA GLN A 172 -5.49 -12.21 14.56
C GLN A 172 -4.46 -11.23 13.98
N LEU A 173 -4.87 -10.37 13.05
CA LEU A 173 -4.03 -9.27 12.58
C LEU A 173 -3.96 -8.16 13.63
N TYR A 174 -2.75 -7.86 14.11
CA TYR A 174 -2.52 -6.83 15.11
C TYR A 174 -1.84 -5.60 14.50
N LEU A 175 -2.51 -4.45 14.53
CA LEU A 175 -1.95 -3.17 14.09
C LEU A 175 -1.75 -2.24 15.31
N GLY A 176 -0.50 -1.82 15.51
CA GLY A 176 -0.07 -0.99 16.63
C GLY A 176 -0.63 0.43 16.64
N ARG A 177 -0.35 1.19 17.71
CA ARG A 177 -0.80 2.60 17.86
C ARG A 177 -0.04 3.58 16.94
N PHE A 178 1.22 3.26 16.68
CA PHE A 178 2.14 3.96 15.79
C PHE A 178 2.94 2.86 15.10
N SER A 179 3.04 2.90 13.77
CA SER A 179 3.46 1.79 12.87
C SER A 179 2.35 0.89 12.32
N GLY A 180 1.09 1.36 12.21
CA GLY A 180 0.17 0.75 11.26
C GLY A 180 0.55 1.10 9.81
N PRO A 181 0.03 0.38 8.80
CA PRO A 181 0.15 0.77 7.39
C PRO A 181 -0.29 2.23 7.17
N VAL A 182 -1.26 2.68 7.96
CA VAL A 182 -1.89 4.00 7.84
C VAL A 182 -0.91 5.17 7.95
N GLU A 183 -0.21 5.31 9.08
CA GLU A 183 0.71 6.42 9.29
C GLU A 183 1.90 6.36 8.32
N GLY A 184 2.41 5.15 8.03
CA GLY A 184 3.49 4.95 7.09
C GLY A 184 3.13 5.42 5.69
N ILE A 185 1.95 5.05 5.20
CA ILE A 185 1.45 5.48 3.89
C ILE A 185 1.26 7.00 3.85
N LEU A 186 0.67 7.62 4.88
CA LEU A 186 0.52 9.08 4.91
C LEU A 186 1.87 9.81 4.90
N MET A 187 2.89 9.25 5.55
CA MET A 187 4.25 9.76 5.50
C MET A 187 4.84 9.65 4.09
N ILE A 188 4.62 8.54 3.39
CA ILE A 188 5.07 8.37 1.99
C ILE A 188 4.32 9.34 1.06
N CYS A 189 3.01 9.54 1.24
CA CYS A 189 2.26 10.56 0.50
C CYS A 189 2.84 11.98 0.73
N ALA A 190 3.27 12.29 1.96
CA ALA A 190 3.94 13.55 2.25
C ALA A 190 5.31 13.63 1.54
N ILE A 191 6.11 12.56 1.54
CA ILE A 191 7.38 12.49 0.80
C ILE A 191 7.13 12.77 -0.69
N PHE A 192 6.17 12.09 -1.32
CA PHE A 192 5.80 12.32 -2.71
C PHE A 192 5.36 13.76 -2.97
N THR A 193 4.54 14.34 -2.10
CA THR A 193 4.10 15.74 -2.22
C THR A 193 5.28 16.69 -2.14
N ILE A 194 6.20 16.48 -1.20
CA ILE A 194 7.42 17.29 -1.04
C ILE A 194 8.31 17.14 -2.27
N SER A 195 8.50 15.92 -2.79
CA SER A 195 9.26 15.67 -4.01
C SER A 195 8.64 16.31 -5.25
N GLY A 196 7.30 16.44 -5.31
CA GLY A 196 6.61 17.18 -6.36
C GLY A 196 6.90 18.69 -6.32
N ILE A 197 7.05 19.27 -5.13
CA ILE A 197 7.31 20.71 -4.95
C ILE A 197 8.79 21.05 -5.18
N TYR A 198 9.70 20.25 -4.64
CA TYR A 198 11.14 20.59 -4.58
C TYR A 198 12.04 19.70 -5.44
N GLY A 199 11.49 18.66 -6.08
CA GLY A 199 12.26 17.56 -6.65
C GLY A 199 12.68 16.54 -5.58
N CYS A 200 13.26 15.42 -6.02
CA CYS A 200 13.64 14.31 -5.12
C CYS A 200 14.87 14.59 -4.25
N ALA A 201 15.52 15.73 -4.47
CA ALA A 201 16.72 16.17 -3.78
C ALA A 201 16.51 16.62 -2.33
N LEU A 202 15.41 16.25 -1.65
CA LEU A 202 15.20 16.62 -0.24
C LEU A 202 16.36 16.15 0.66
N LEU A 203 16.94 14.97 0.40
CA LEU A 203 18.13 14.49 1.10
C LEU A 203 19.43 15.20 0.69
N LEU A 204 19.49 15.84 -0.49
CA LEU A 204 20.64 16.65 -0.88
C LEU A 204 20.65 18.00 -0.17
N LEU A 205 19.48 18.56 0.16
CA LEU A 205 19.37 19.76 1.01
C LEU A 205 19.90 19.51 2.43
N LEU A 206 19.78 18.28 2.95
CA LEU A 206 20.34 17.87 4.24
C LEU A 206 21.83 17.47 4.16
N ARG A 207 22.36 17.23 2.96
CA ARG A 207 23.79 16.94 2.70
C ARG A 207 24.62 18.19 2.37
N ALA A 208 24.10 19.39 2.62
CA ALA A 208 24.91 20.61 2.68
C ALA A 208 25.82 20.64 3.92
N THR A 209 26.64 19.60 4.12
CA THR A 209 27.83 19.67 4.96
C THR A 209 29.00 19.21 4.10
N PRO A 210 29.91 20.11 3.69
CA PRO A 210 31.13 19.71 3.02
C PRO A 210 32.00 18.94 4.00
N CYS A 211 32.45 17.75 3.60
CA CYS A 211 33.71 17.18 4.09
C CYS A 211 34.82 17.61 3.13
#